data_AF-A0A4R3TSP6-F1
#
_entry.id   AF-A0A4R3TSP6-F1
#
_cell.length_a   1.000
_cell.length_b   1.000
_cell.length_c   1.000
_cell.angle_alpha   90.00
_cell.angle_beta   90.00
_cell.angle_gamma   90.00
#
_symmetry.space_group_name_H-M   'P 1'
#
loop_
_entity.id
_entity.type
_entity.pdbx_description
1 polymer ?
#
loop_
_entity_poly.entity_id
_entity_poly.type
_entity_poly.pdbx_seq_one_letter_code
_entity_poly.pdbx_strand_id
1 'polypeptide(L)' 'MAIYRLLQNSPLGPEEITILTDAYERTLHALCLVDRNAPITDLIAKKIIELGQRGVREAKQLSALAIKELGVSPP' A
#
# COMPACT_ATOMS: atom_id res chain seq x y z
N MET A 1 6.08 -9.77 3.61
CA MET A 1 5.24 -8.60 3.31
C MET A 1 4.26 -8.97 2.20
N ALA A 2 2.96 -8.74 2.41
CA ALA A 2 1.91 -9.10 1.45
C ALA A 2 2.10 -8.42 0.09
N ILE A 3 2.51 -7.14 0.08
CA ILE A 3 2.66 -6.36 -1.16
C ILE A 3 3.68 -6.94 -2.14
N TYR A 4 4.82 -7.44 -1.66
CA TYR A 4 5.84 -8.03 -2.56
C TYR A 4 5.32 -9.27 -3.30
N ARG A 5 4.44 -10.07 -2.68
CA ARG A 5 3.82 -11.24 -3.34
C ARG A 5 2.91 -10.82 -4.49
N LEU A 6 2.19 -9.72 -4.32
CA LEU A 6 1.30 -9.16 -5.33
C LEU A 6 2.09 -8.46 -6.46
N LEU A 7 3.16 -7.74 -6.10
CA LEU A 7 4.02 -7.04 -7.06
C LEU A 7 4.88 -8.00 -7.89
N GLN A 8 5.24 -9.18 -7.36
CA GLN A 8 6.07 -10.16 -8.09
C GLN A 8 5.44 -10.63 -9.41
N ASN A 9 4.11 -10.58 -9.55
CA ASN A 9 3.40 -10.94 -10.78
C ASN A 9 2.98 -9.72 -11.62
N SER A 10 3.34 -8.51 -11.19
CA SER A 10 2.94 -7.27 -11.86
C SER A 10 4.01 -6.83 -12.87
N PRO A 11 3.62 -6.21 -14.00
CA PRO A 11 4.56 -5.68 -15.00
C PRO A 11 5.24 -4.36 -14.57
N LEU A 12 5.20 -4.03 -13.28
CA LEU A 12 5.63 -2.74 -12.74
C LEU A 12 7.17 -2.67 -12.68
N GLY A 13 7.70 -1.49 -12.97
CA GLY A 13 9.14 -1.25 -12.90
C GLY A 13 9.68 -1.26 -11.46
N PRO A 14 11.00 -1.39 -11.26
CA PRO A 14 11.62 -1.37 -9.93
C PRO A 14 11.33 -0.06 -9.18
N GLU A 15 11.28 1.08 -9.87
CA GLU A 15 10.93 2.37 -9.28
C GLU A 15 9.49 2.40 -8.75
N GLU A 16 8.54 1.87 -9.51
CA GLU A 16 7.13 1.77 -9.09
C GLU A 16 6.99 0.83 -7.90
N ILE A 17 7.69 -0.31 -7.91
CA ILE A 17 7.72 -1.26 -6.80
C ILE A 17 8.22 -0.58 -5.52
N THR A 18 9.28 0.23 -5.60
CA THR A 18 9.79 0.98 -4.45
C THR A 18 8.76 1.99 -3.93
N ILE A 19 8.11 2.75 -4.81
CA ILE A 19 7.09 3.74 -4.42
C ILE A 19 5.89 3.05 -3.74
N LEU A 20 5.41 1.95 -4.32
CA LEU A 20 4.27 1.19 -3.79
C LEU A 20 4.61 0.53 -2.45
N THR A 21 5.81 0.00 -2.31
CA THR A 21 6.27 -0.58 -1.05
C THR A 21 6.40 0.48 0.05
N ASP A 22 6.99 1.64 -0.26
CA ASP A 22 7.12 2.76 0.69
C ASP A 22 5.73 3.26 1.14
N ALA A 23 4.79 3.38 0.21
CA ALA A 23 3.41 3.77 0.52
C ALA A 23 2.70 2.76 1.44
N TYR A 24 2.93 1.47 1.18
CA TYR A 24 2.39 0.38 1.98
C TYR A 24 2.92 0.41 3.41
N GLU A 25 4.24 0.55 3.59
CA GLU A 25 4.85 0.64 4.92
C GLU A 25 4.38 1.89 5.69
N ARG A 26 4.28 3.04 5.02
CA ARG A 26 3.71 4.26 5.61
C ARG A 26 2.28 4.04 6.10
N THR A 27 1.47 3.34 5.32
CA THR A 27 0.07 3.07 5.67
C THR A 27 -0.04 2.14 6.87
N LEU A 28 0.76 1.08 6.92
CA LEU A 28 0.82 0.20 8.09
C LEU A 28 1.27 0.96 9.34
N HIS A 29 2.27 1.82 9.21
CA HIS A 29 2.76 2.64 10.31
C HIS A 29 1.72 3.65 10.79
N ALA A 30 1.03 4.33 9.87
CA ALA A 30 -0.04 5.28 10.18
C ALA A 30 -1.25 4.62 10.87
N LEU A 31 -1.55 3.37 10.53
CA LEU A 31 -2.63 2.59 11.14
C LEU A 31 -2.20 1.80 12.38
N CYS A 32 -0.94 1.97 12.84
CA CYS A 32 -0.35 1.23 13.96
C CYS A 32 -0.52 -0.30 13.82
N LEU A 33 -0.47 -0.81 12.57
CA LEU A 33 -0.65 -2.22 12.27
C LEU A 33 0.66 -2.97 12.56
N VAL A 34 0.77 -3.46 13.79
CA VAL A 34 1.87 -4.34 14.22
C VAL A 34 1.76 -5.71 13.57
N ASP A 35 0.54 -6.20 13.35
CA ASP A 35 0.29 -7.55 12.85
C ASP A 35 0.37 -7.61 11.32
N ARG A 36 1.58 -7.91 10.82
CA ARG A 36 1.91 -7.95 9.38
C ARG A 36 1.22 -9.09 8.63
N ASN A 37 0.60 -10.04 9.32
CA ASN A 37 -0.13 -11.17 8.75
C ASN A 37 -1.66 -11.02 8.81
N ALA A 38 -2.16 -9.91 9.33
CA ALA A 38 -3.60 -9.66 9.35
C ALA A 38 -4.17 -9.52 7.93
N PRO A 39 -5.41 -9.97 7.66
CA PRO A 39 -6.04 -9.84 6.35
C PRO A 39 -6.15 -8.39 5.85
N ILE A 40 -6.13 -7.42 6.78
CA ILE A 40 -6.10 -5.99 6.46
C ILE A 40 -4.82 -5.58 5.72
N THR A 41 -3.70 -6.27 5.94
CA THR A 41 -2.44 -5.95 5.28
C THR A 41 -2.49 -6.33 3.80
N ASP A 42 -3.17 -7.43 3.44
CA ASP A 42 -3.41 -7.81 2.04
C ASP A 42 -4.34 -6.80 1.34
N LEU A 43 -5.39 -6.34 2.04
CA LEU A 43 -6.29 -5.29 1.55
C LEU A 43 -5.55 -3.97 1.28
N ILE A 44 -4.70 -3.52 2.21
CA ILE A 44 -3.87 -2.31 2.03
C ILE A 44 -2.94 -2.49 0.83
N ALA A 45 -2.27 -3.64 0.70
CA ALA A 45 -1.38 -3.91 -0.40
C ALA A 45 -2.08 -3.81 -1.77
N LYS A 46 -3.23 -4.47 -1.91
CA LYS A 46 -4.05 -4.39 -3.14
C LYS A 46 -4.50 -2.96 -3.44
N LYS A 47 -4.95 -2.24 -2.42
CA LYS A 47 -5.41 -0.85 -2.58
C LYS A 47 -4.28 0.08 -3.03
N ILE A 48 -3.10 -0.05 -2.46
CA ILE A 48 -1.92 0.73 -2.85
C ILE A 48 -1.54 0.45 -4.33
N ILE A 49 -1.52 -0.81 -4.74
CA ILE A 49 -1.26 -1.20 -6.14
C ILE A 49 -2.31 -0.60 -7.08
N GLU A 50 -3.59 -0.70 -6.73
CA GLU A 50 -4.70 -0.13 -7.51
C GLU A 50 -4.54 1.39 -7.68
N LEU A 51 -4.19 2.10 -6.62
CA LEU A 51 -3.95 3.54 -6.68
C LEU A 51 -2.71 3.90 -7.52
N GLY A 52 -1.66 3.07 -7.47
CA GLY A 52 -0.49 3.19 -8.33
C GLY A 52 -0.84 3.04 -9.81
N GLN A 53 -1.65 2.02 -10.14
CA GLN A 53 -2.14 1.79 -11.50
C GLN A 53 -3.04 2.92 -12.02
N ARG A 54 -3.74 3.65 -11.13
CA ARG A 54 -4.48 4.86 -11.48
C ARG A 54 -3.59 6.07 -11.79
N GLY A 55 -2.26 5.92 -11.68
CA GLY A 55 -1.28 6.96 -12.02
C GLY A 55 -0.74 7.74 -10.82
N VAL A 56 -1.05 7.33 -9.58
CA VAL A 56 -0.49 7.97 -8.38
C VAL A 56 0.95 7.48 -8.17
N ARG A 57 1.92 8.36 -8.38
CA ARG A 57 3.35 8.05 -8.27
C ARG A 57 4.02 8.58 -7.00
N GLU A 58 3.23 9.02 -6.03
CA GLU A 58 3.74 9.51 -4.75
C GLU A 58 3.32 8.59 -3.59
N ALA A 59 4.31 8.09 -2.86
CA ALA A 59 4.08 7.15 -1.76
C ALA A 59 3.22 7.75 -0.63
N LYS A 60 3.41 9.04 -0.32
CA LYS A 60 2.64 9.75 0.69
C LYS A 60 1.17 9.92 0.26
N GLN A 61 0.93 10.22 -1.02
CA GLN A 61 -0.43 10.33 -1.56
C GLN A 61 -1.12 8.97 -1.61
N LEU A 62 -0.43 7.93 -2.08
CA LEU A 62 -0.91 6.56 -2.07
C LEU A 62 -1.35 6.14 -0.66
N SER A 63 -0.51 6.42 0.34
CA SER A 63 -0.83 6.10 1.73
C SER A 63 -2.07 6.84 2.23
N ALA A 64 -2.14 8.16 2.03
CA ALA A 64 -3.29 8.96 2.44
C ALA A 64 -4.58 8.52 1.74
N LEU A 65 -4.51 8.21 0.44
CA LEU A 65 -5.63 7.72 -0.34
C LEU A 65 -6.07 6.32 0.09
N ALA A 66 -5.13 5.42 0.39
CA ALA A 66 -5.46 4.09 0.88
C ALA A 66 -6.18 4.16 2.24
N ILE A 67 -5.68 4.96 3.18
CA ILE A 67 -6.32 5.19 4.49
C ILE A 67 -7.73 5.76 4.30
N LYS A 68 -7.87 6.77 3.42
CA LYS A 68 -9.15 7.41 3.11
C LYS A 68 -10.15 6.46 2.45
N GLU A 69 -9.74 5.67 1.47
CA GLU A 69 -10.63 4.72 0.77
C GLU A 69 -10.95 3.48 1.60
N LEU A 70 -10.04 3.03 2.47
CA LEU A 70 -10.32 1.93 3.39
C LEU A 70 -11.19 2.36 4.57
N GLY A 71 -11.45 3.67 4.73
CA GLY A 71 -12.27 4.21 5.82
C GLY A 71 -11.68 4.02 7.21
N VAL A 72 -10.40 3.66 7.29
CA VAL A 72 -9.71 3.42 8.56
C VAL A 72 -9.19 4.78 9.02
N SER A 73 -9.92 5.46 9.89
CA SER A 73 -9.39 6.67 10.52
C SER A 73 -8.29 6.25 11.49
N PRO A 74 -7.06 6.81 11.39
CA PRO A 74 -6.07 6.63 12.44
C PRO A 74 -6.64 7.21 13.75
N PRO A 75 -6.43 6.55 14.90
CA PRO A 75 -6.88 7.03 16.21
C PRO A 75 -6.18 8.33 16.63
#